data_AF-A0A650CPN6-F1
#
_entry.id   AF-A0A650CPN6-F1
#
_cell.length_a   1.000
_cell.length_b   1.000
_cell.length_c   1.000
_cell.angle_alpha   90.00
_cell.angle_beta   90.00
_cell.angle_gamma   90.00
#
_symmetry.space_group_name_H-M   'P 1'
#
loop_
_entity.id
_entity.type
_entity.pdbx_description
1 polymer ?
#
loop_
_entity_poly.entity_id
_entity_poly.type
_entity_poly.pdbx_seq_one_letter_code
_entity_poly.pdbx_strand_id
1 'polypeptide(L)'
;MTSICVYGTVFNNVNTVEESIKSVWSPDYDIVIVDNYSKDGTYEKLMELKKEYNLKVYRLRSSRGKGRAYALEQCPENSITAYFDLDTYYNQNFHITIKSGLKELVIFGPVMTYINSKEDILKSGNWKDLNYGEDIEFLSRQKISITFPLIIGKNEDVITNNLFIEREKRYAKFWKIRMLKNVIDIYRGLAIKYSDLISIYPYVKKYGIILYFLYLLSKVKGQI
;
A
#
# COMPACT_ATOMS: atom_id res chain seq x y z
N MET A 1 13.87 -0.15 24.53
CA MET A 1 12.68 -0.65 23.81
C MET A 1 13.02 -0.70 22.33
N THR A 2 12.58 -1.73 21.63
CA THR A 2 12.64 -1.79 20.17
C THR A 2 11.83 -0.63 19.59
N SER A 3 12.39 0.14 18.66
CA SER A 3 11.66 1.25 18.03
C SER A 3 10.52 0.72 17.16
N ILE A 4 9.43 1.49 17.05
CA ILE A 4 8.30 1.19 16.17
C ILE A 4 8.34 2.16 15.00
N CYS A 5 8.29 1.65 13.78
CA CYS A 5 8.19 2.44 12.57
C CYS A 5 6.90 2.12 11.82
N VAL A 6 6.03 3.12 11.66
CA VAL A 6 4.87 3.00 10.76
C VAL A 6 5.17 3.72 9.46
N TYR A 7 4.90 3.07 8.33
CA TYR A 7 5.34 3.58 7.04
C TYR A 7 4.29 3.48 5.94
N GLY A 8 4.35 4.39 4.97
CA GLY A 8 3.41 4.43 3.87
C GLY A 8 3.89 5.27 2.68
N THR A 9 3.14 5.18 1.58
CA THR A 9 3.33 6.04 0.40
C THR A 9 2.01 6.68 0.02
N VAL A 10 2.07 7.89 -0.52
CA VAL A 10 0.88 8.68 -0.83
C VAL A 10 0.99 9.35 -2.19
N PHE A 11 -0.16 9.55 -2.82
CA PHE A 11 -0.28 10.34 -4.03
C PHE A 11 -1.65 10.98 -4.13
N ASN A 12 -1.70 12.30 -4.16
CA ASN A 12 -2.92 13.10 -4.31
C ASN A 12 -4.04 12.73 -3.30
N ASN A 13 -3.74 12.83 -2.00
CA ASN A 13 -4.68 12.58 -0.92
C ASN A 13 -4.86 13.81 -0.01
N VAL A 14 -4.87 15.03 -0.56
CA VAL A 14 -4.90 16.26 0.25
C VAL A 14 -6.09 16.30 1.22
N ASN A 15 -7.21 15.68 0.85
CA ASN A 15 -8.45 15.66 1.63
C ASN A 15 -8.44 14.67 2.81
N THR A 16 -7.55 13.67 2.79
CA THR A 16 -7.56 12.58 3.78
C THR A 16 -6.26 12.46 4.57
N VAL A 17 -5.16 12.95 4.02
CA VAL A 17 -3.82 12.77 4.60
C VAL A 17 -3.72 13.29 6.03
N GLU A 18 -4.41 14.39 6.35
CA GLU A 18 -4.38 14.99 7.69
C GLU A 18 -5.04 14.08 8.73
N GLU A 19 -6.29 13.68 8.51
CA GLU A 19 -7.02 12.82 9.44
C GLU A 19 -6.39 11.42 9.54
N SER A 20 -5.84 10.91 8.43
CA SER A 20 -5.09 9.65 8.44
C SER A 20 -3.86 9.73 9.34
N ILE A 21 -3.04 10.78 9.19
CA ILE A 21 -1.84 10.97 10.02
C ILE A 21 -2.21 11.15 11.49
N LYS A 22 -3.21 11.98 11.81
CA LYS A 22 -3.70 12.17 13.19
C LYS A 22 -4.12 10.84 13.82
N SER A 23 -4.82 10.01 13.05
CA SER A 23 -5.32 8.71 13.53
C SER A 23 -4.22 7.65 13.74
N VAL A 24 -3.05 7.81 13.13
CA VAL A 24 -1.90 6.91 13.24
C VAL A 24 -0.86 7.43 14.25
N TRP A 25 -0.88 8.71 14.55
CA TRP A 25 0.17 9.34 15.33
C TRP A 25 0.28 8.78 16.75
N SER A 26 1.52 8.57 17.17
CA SER A 26 1.90 8.26 18.55
C SER A 26 3.32 8.78 18.79
N PRO A 27 3.64 9.30 19.98
CA PRO A 27 5.00 9.71 20.31
C PRO A 27 6.00 8.54 20.29
N ASP A 28 5.51 7.30 20.40
CA ASP A 28 6.33 6.09 20.37
C ASP A 28 6.72 5.64 18.94
N TYR A 29 6.20 6.32 17.91
CA TYR A 29 6.36 5.90 16.52
C TYR A 29 7.31 6.82 15.75
N ASP A 30 8.19 6.21 14.95
CA ASP A 30 8.75 6.84 13.77
C ASP A 30 7.73 6.72 12.63
N ILE A 31 7.24 7.83 12.08
CA ILE A 31 6.26 7.82 10.98
C ILE A 31 6.96 8.20 9.69
N VAL A 32 7.10 7.24 8.77
CA VAL A 32 7.81 7.45 7.49
C VAL A 32 6.83 7.51 6.33
N ILE A 33 6.81 8.63 5.61
CA ILE A 33 5.91 8.84 4.48
C ILE A 33 6.70 9.17 3.21
N VAL A 34 6.36 8.49 2.12
CA VAL A 34 6.92 8.78 0.80
C VAL A 34 5.83 9.35 -0.11
N ASP A 35 5.92 10.65 -0.39
CA ASP A 35 5.06 11.33 -1.35
C ASP A 35 5.52 11.07 -2.79
N ASN A 36 4.59 10.68 -3.65
CA ASN A 36 4.85 10.39 -5.06
C ASN A 36 4.73 11.66 -5.94
N TYR A 37 5.28 12.78 -5.47
CA TYR A 37 5.23 14.07 -6.14
C TYR A 37 3.78 14.51 -6.39
N SER A 38 2.97 14.51 -5.33
CA SER A 38 1.57 14.97 -5.40
C SER A 38 1.47 16.39 -5.91
N LYS A 39 0.34 16.71 -6.54
CA LYS A 39 0.08 18.02 -7.17
C LYS A 39 -1.16 18.73 -6.64
N ASP A 40 -1.84 18.12 -5.68
CA ASP A 40 -3.10 18.59 -5.12
C ASP A 40 -2.95 19.30 -3.77
N GLY A 41 -1.72 19.55 -3.30
CA GLY A 41 -1.45 20.10 -1.98
C GLY A 41 -1.10 19.06 -0.91
N THR A 42 -1.11 17.75 -1.23
CA THR A 42 -0.76 16.69 -0.25
C THR A 42 0.63 16.87 0.35
N TYR A 43 1.63 17.21 -0.48
CA TYR A 43 3.00 17.37 0.00
C TYR A 43 3.13 18.56 0.96
N GLU A 44 2.54 19.69 0.60
CA GLU A 44 2.50 20.90 1.42
C GLU A 44 1.82 20.61 2.76
N LYS A 45 0.69 19.90 2.74
CA LYS A 45 -0.02 19.47 3.95
C LYS A 45 0.85 18.57 4.83
N LEU A 46 1.58 17.60 4.26
CA LEU A 46 2.52 16.75 5.00
C LEU A 46 3.66 17.55 5.65
N MET A 47 4.18 18.57 4.96
CA MET A 47 5.23 19.44 5.49
C MET A 47 4.75 20.30 6.65
N GLU A 48 3.48 20.74 6.64
CA GLU A 48 2.87 21.41 7.78
C GLU A 48 2.68 20.45 8.95
N LEU A 49 2.12 19.25 8.73
CA LEU A 49 1.93 18.23 9.76
C LEU A 49 3.26 17.79 10.40
N LYS A 50 4.36 17.77 9.64
CA LYS A 50 5.70 17.45 10.15
C LYS A 50 6.18 18.41 11.25
N LYS A 51 5.62 19.63 11.34
CA LYS A 51 5.97 20.59 12.40
C LYS A 51 5.39 20.19 13.76
N GLU A 52 4.28 19.46 13.76
CA GLU A 52 3.53 19.05 14.95
C GLU A 52 3.75 17.57 15.29
N TYR A 53 3.85 16.72 14.27
CA TYR A 53 3.98 15.27 14.37
C TYR A 53 5.38 14.81 13.95
N ASN A 54 5.89 13.71 14.53
CA ASN A 54 7.21 13.13 14.25
C ASN A 54 7.27 12.43 12.87
N LEU A 55 7.01 13.19 11.81
CA LEU A 55 6.98 12.69 10.43
C LEU A 55 8.34 12.81 9.75
N LYS A 56 8.78 11.71 9.15
CA LYS A 56 9.87 11.70 8.16
C LYS A 56 9.25 11.63 6.77
N VAL A 57 9.18 12.78 6.11
CA VAL A 57 8.59 12.92 4.78
C VAL A 57 9.69 12.91 3.72
N TYR A 58 9.55 12.03 2.74
CA TYR A 58 10.42 11.91 1.56
C TYR A 58 9.61 12.01 0.28
N ARG A 59 10.30 12.16 -0.86
CA ARG A 59 9.69 12.19 -2.18
C ARG A 59 10.34 11.22 -3.16
N LEU A 60 9.54 10.41 -3.83
CA LEU A 60 9.99 9.49 -4.88
C LEU A 60 8.93 9.32 -5.96
N ARG A 61 9.29 9.49 -7.24
CA ARG A 61 8.41 9.10 -8.34
C ARG A 61 8.40 7.57 -8.45
N SER A 62 7.29 6.94 -8.10
CA SER A 62 7.23 5.47 -7.97
C SER A 62 5.86 4.88 -8.28
N SER A 63 5.80 3.55 -8.38
CA SER A 63 4.57 2.79 -8.11
C SER A 63 4.26 2.76 -6.61
N ARG A 64 3.11 2.16 -6.24
CA ARG A 64 2.72 1.98 -4.84
C ARG A 64 3.73 1.11 -4.10
N GLY A 65 4.00 -0.09 -4.62
CA GLY A 65 4.94 -1.00 -3.97
C GLY A 65 6.37 -0.45 -3.90
N LYS A 66 6.86 0.23 -4.94
CA LYS A 66 8.18 0.88 -4.89
C LYS A 66 8.23 2.05 -3.90
N GLY A 67 7.14 2.79 -3.73
CA GLY A 67 7.03 3.84 -2.71
C GLY A 67 7.09 3.26 -1.29
N ARG A 68 6.36 2.17 -1.04
CA ARG A 68 6.41 1.44 0.25
C ARG A 68 7.79 0.82 0.51
N ALA A 69 8.45 0.27 -0.51
CA ALA A 69 9.81 -0.26 -0.39
C ALA A 69 10.78 0.80 0.13
N TYR A 70 10.75 1.98 -0.52
CA TYR A 70 11.60 3.10 -0.14
C TYR A 70 11.25 3.62 1.26
N ALA A 71 9.97 3.69 1.62
CA ALA A 71 9.53 4.09 2.96
C ALA A 71 10.07 3.14 4.04
N LEU A 72 9.95 1.82 3.84
CA LEU A 72 10.48 0.81 4.76
C LEU A 72 12.01 0.95 4.95
N GLU A 73 12.74 1.25 3.88
CA GLU A 73 14.20 1.42 3.95
C GLU A 73 14.61 2.58 4.86
N GLN A 74 13.79 3.64 4.97
CA GLN A 74 14.05 4.78 5.86
C GLN A 74 13.61 4.56 7.31
N CYS A 75 12.95 3.45 7.63
CA CYS A 75 12.70 3.08 9.01
C CYS A 75 14.03 2.81 9.76
N PRO A 76 14.13 3.07 11.08
CA PRO A 76 15.32 2.73 11.83
C PRO A 76 15.67 1.23 11.74
N GLU A 77 16.96 0.92 11.85
CA GLU A 77 17.42 -0.46 12.02
C GLU A 77 16.84 -1.06 13.30
N ASN A 78 16.60 -2.37 13.27
CA ASN A 78 16.03 -3.18 14.34
C ASN A 78 14.64 -2.73 14.79
N SER A 79 13.89 -1.98 13.97
CA SER A 79 12.53 -1.53 14.30
C SER A 79 11.49 -2.63 14.03
N ILE A 80 10.42 -2.63 14.85
CA ILE A 80 9.15 -3.27 14.48
C ILE A 80 8.47 -2.35 13.48
N THR A 81 8.04 -2.89 12.35
CA THR A 81 7.45 -2.10 11.28
C THR A 81 6.00 -2.50 11.02
N ALA A 82 5.18 -1.52 10.65
CA ALA A 82 3.82 -1.75 10.17
C ALA A 82 3.53 -0.79 9.01
N TYR A 83 3.00 -1.29 7.90
CA TYR A 83 2.60 -0.41 6.82
C TYR A 83 1.19 0.15 7.05
N PHE A 84 0.90 1.32 6.49
CA PHE A 84 -0.45 1.89 6.51
C PHE A 84 -0.73 2.70 5.25
N ASP A 85 -2.01 2.98 5.03
CA ASP A 85 -2.54 3.72 3.89
C ASP A 85 -2.96 5.12 4.31
N LEU A 86 -2.71 6.11 3.45
CA LEU A 86 -2.95 7.52 3.77
C LEU A 86 -4.33 8.04 3.31
N ASP A 87 -5.22 7.15 2.90
CA ASP A 87 -6.66 7.37 2.70
C ASP A 87 -7.50 6.58 3.73
N THR A 88 -6.92 6.25 4.87
CA THR A 88 -7.57 5.47 5.92
C THR A 88 -7.54 6.18 7.27
N TYR A 89 -8.66 6.12 8.00
CA TYR A 89 -8.74 6.50 9.41
C TYR A 89 -8.55 5.27 10.29
N TYR A 90 -7.52 5.29 11.14
CA TYR A 90 -7.16 4.20 12.04
C TYR A 90 -7.78 4.38 13.43
N ASN A 91 -8.13 3.26 14.07
CA ASN A 91 -8.71 3.26 15.41
C ASN A 91 -7.71 2.74 16.46
N GLN A 92 -8.12 2.72 17.73
CA GLN A 92 -7.24 2.30 18.83
C GLN A 92 -6.68 0.87 18.67
N ASN A 93 -7.38 -0.03 17.98
CA ASN A 93 -6.90 -1.38 17.75
C ASN A 93 -5.60 -1.39 16.94
N PHE A 94 -5.45 -0.49 15.96
CA PHE A 94 -4.20 -0.34 15.21
C PHE A 94 -3.00 -0.15 16.16
N HIS A 95 -3.15 0.77 17.13
CA HIS A 95 -2.09 1.04 18.09
C HIS A 95 -1.86 -0.11 19.06
N ILE A 96 -2.93 -0.70 19.60
CA ILE A 96 -2.84 -1.83 20.54
C ILE A 96 -2.09 -3.00 19.89
N THR A 97 -2.42 -3.31 18.64
CA THR A 97 -1.78 -4.40 17.91
C THR A 97 -0.29 -4.15 17.71
N ILE A 98 0.11 -2.96 17.25
CA ILE A 98 1.54 -2.67 17.02
C ILE A 98 2.32 -2.66 18.34
N LYS A 99 1.77 -2.03 19.39
CA LYS A 99 2.40 -1.95 20.70
C LYS A 99 2.44 -3.28 21.45
N SER A 100 1.70 -4.29 21.02
CA SER A 100 1.79 -5.65 21.58
C SER A 100 3.17 -6.30 21.35
N GLY A 101 3.93 -5.82 20.36
CA GLY A 101 5.24 -6.37 20.00
C GLY A 101 5.20 -7.73 19.28
N LEU A 102 4.01 -8.22 18.92
CA LEU A 102 3.87 -9.41 18.10
C LEU A 102 4.50 -9.21 16.72
N LYS A 103 5.14 -10.26 16.20
CA LYS A 103 5.79 -10.32 14.89
C LYS A 103 5.13 -11.37 14.02
N GLU A 104 5.47 -11.37 12.73
CA GLU A 104 4.93 -12.31 11.75
C GLU A 104 3.39 -12.28 11.71
N LEU A 105 2.83 -11.08 11.94
CA LEU A 105 1.42 -10.85 12.20
C LEU A 105 0.78 -10.11 11.02
N VAL A 106 -0.23 -10.72 10.42
CA VAL A 106 -1.13 -10.06 9.47
C VAL A 106 -2.42 -9.68 10.19
N ILE A 107 -2.82 -8.42 10.06
CA ILE A 107 -4.19 -8.01 10.37
C ILE A 107 -4.99 -8.02 9.08
N PHE A 108 -6.03 -8.84 9.05
CA PHE A 108 -6.88 -9.01 7.88
C PHE A 108 -8.27 -8.42 8.16
N GLY A 109 -8.73 -7.52 7.30
CA GLY A 109 -10.00 -6.80 7.47
C GLY A 109 -10.24 -5.82 6.33
N PRO A 110 -11.16 -4.84 6.51
CA PRO A 110 -11.36 -3.76 5.53
C PRO A 110 -10.09 -2.95 5.25
N VAL A 111 -9.19 -2.92 6.22
CA VAL A 111 -7.85 -2.35 6.14
C VAL A 111 -6.88 -3.45 6.57
N MET A 112 -5.77 -3.58 5.85
CA MET A 112 -4.76 -4.60 6.10
C MET A 112 -3.47 -3.94 6.59
N THR A 113 -2.75 -4.62 7.48
CA THR A 113 -1.36 -4.29 7.81
C THR A 113 -0.59 -5.56 8.13
N TYR A 114 0.73 -5.49 8.01
CA TYR A 114 1.64 -6.56 8.40
C TYR A 114 2.66 -6.02 9.37
N ILE A 115 2.85 -6.73 10.48
CA ILE A 115 3.73 -6.34 11.56
C ILE A 115 4.86 -7.37 11.66
N ASN A 116 6.08 -6.90 11.41
CA ASN A 116 7.28 -7.68 11.60
C ASN A 116 8.51 -6.76 11.75
N SER A 117 9.68 -7.32 12.10
CA SER A 117 10.92 -6.55 12.12
C SER A 117 11.32 -6.11 10.71
N LYS A 118 11.96 -4.95 10.59
CA LYS A 118 12.51 -4.45 9.33
C LYS A 118 13.41 -5.50 8.67
N GLU A 119 14.29 -6.10 9.46
CA GLU A 119 15.31 -7.04 9.01
C GLU A 119 14.68 -8.33 8.46
N ASP A 120 13.66 -8.87 9.14
CA ASP A 120 12.97 -10.08 8.70
C ASP A 120 12.19 -9.83 7.39
N ILE A 121 11.60 -8.64 7.25
CA ILE A 121 10.95 -8.24 5.99
C ILE A 121 11.97 -8.14 4.86
N LEU A 122 13.08 -7.42 5.08
CA LEU A 122 14.10 -7.25 4.05
C LEU A 122 14.74 -8.57 3.64
N LYS A 123 14.94 -9.50 4.60
CA LYS A 123 15.45 -10.85 4.34
C LYS A 123 14.50 -11.67 3.46
N SER A 124 13.19 -11.53 3.65
CA SER A 124 12.15 -12.19 2.84
C SER A 124 11.88 -11.47 1.51
N GLY A 125 12.52 -10.31 1.32
CA GLY A 125 12.40 -9.43 0.17
C GLY A 125 11.45 -8.26 0.44
N ASN A 126 11.90 -7.06 0.05
CA ASN A 126 11.12 -5.83 0.15
C ASN A 126 9.91 -5.82 -0.82
N TRP A 127 9.06 -4.79 -0.75
CA TRP A 127 7.97 -4.54 -1.70
C TRP A 127 8.47 -4.44 -3.14
N LYS A 128 7.68 -4.90 -4.11
CA LYS A 128 8.04 -4.87 -5.53
C LYS A 128 7.49 -3.65 -6.25
N ASP A 129 8.05 -3.35 -7.42
CA ASP A 129 7.59 -2.25 -8.28
C ASP A 129 6.28 -2.62 -9.01
N LEU A 130 5.20 -2.64 -8.24
CA LEU A 130 3.84 -2.92 -8.67
C LEU A 130 2.92 -1.76 -8.28
N ASN A 131 1.98 -1.41 -9.17
CA ASN A 131 0.90 -0.50 -8.79
C ASN A 131 -0.25 -1.24 -8.14
N TYR A 132 -0.53 -2.48 -8.51
CA TYR A 132 -1.68 -3.23 -8.02
C TYR A 132 -1.27 -4.64 -7.59
N GLY A 133 -1.86 -5.12 -6.50
CA GLY A 133 -1.56 -6.44 -5.93
C GLY A 133 -0.17 -6.49 -5.27
N GLU A 134 0.41 -5.33 -4.98
CA GLU A 134 1.71 -5.21 -4.33
C GLU A 134 1.69 -5.75 -2.90
N ASP A 135 0.54 -5.65 -2.23
CA ASP A 135 0.28 -6.13 -0.87
C ASP A 135 0.20 -7.66 -0.81
N ILE A 136 -0.56 -8.26 -1.72
CA ILE A 136 -0.68 -9.73 -1.83
C ILE A 136 0.66 -10.36 -2.23
N GLU A 137 1.33 -9.78 -3.23
CA GLU A 137 2.68 -10.21 -3.63
C GLU A 137 3.64 -10.12 -2.45
N PHE A 138 3.67 -8.97 -1.76
CA PHE A 138 4.52 -8.76 -0.61
C PHE A 138 4.28 -9.81 0.47
N LEU A 139 3.02 -10.00 0.87
CA LEU A 139 2.60 -10.93 1.91
C LEU A 139 2.88 -12.39 1.56
N SER A 140 2.75 -12.79 0.29
CA SER A 140 3.02 -14.18 -0.15
C SER A 140 4.45 -14.64 0.09
N ARG A 141 5.39 -13.70 0.25
CA ARG A 141 6.81 -13.97 0.54
C ARG A 141 7.16 -13.83 2.02
N GLN A 142 6.29 -13.19 2.82
CA GLN A 142 6.57 -12.97 4.23
C GLN A 142 6.29 -14.23 5.04
N LYS A 143 7.04 -14.39 6.15
CA LYS A 143 6.69 -15.37 7.16
C LYS A 143 5.50 -14.87 7.97
N ILE A 144 4.37 -15.57 7.88
CA ILE A 144 3.15 -15.24 8.61
C ILE A 144 2.85 -16.39 9.57
N SER A 145 2.86 -16.10 10.86
CA SER A 145 2.58 -17.07 11.93
C SER A 145 1.28 -16.74 12.67
N ILE A 146 0.83 -15.49 12.60
CA ILE A 146 -0.37 -15.02 13.29
C ILE A 146 -1.23 -14.22 12.30
N THR A 147 -2.53 -14.49 12.30
CA THR A 147 -3.52 -13.72 11.56
C THR A 147 -4.68 -13.36 12.48
N PHE A 148 -5.01 -12.06 12.57
CA PHE A 148 -6.20 -11.61 13.30
C PHE A 148 -7.24 -10.96 12.36
N PRO A 149 -8.52 -11.35 12.47
CA PRO A 149 -9.62 -10.67 11.80
C PRO A 149 -10.04 -9.43 12.60
N LEU A 150 -9.17 -8.41 12.68
CA LEU A 150 -9.37 -7.24 13.52
C LEU A 150 -9.66 -5.99 12.69
N ILE A 151 -10.69 -5.24 13.08
CA ILE A 151 -11.00 -3.94 12.49
C ILE A 151 -10.05 -2.89 13.10
N ILE A 152 -9.05 -2.48 12.33
CA ILE A 152 -8.04 -1.49 12.73
C ILE A 152 -8.28 -0.10 12.16
N GLY A 153 -9.24 0.05 11.24
CA GLY A 153 -9.54 1.32 10.59
C GLY A 153 -10.64 1.20 9.56
N LYS A 154 -10.92 2.34 8.91
CA LYS A 154 -11.90 2.48 7.85
C LYS A 154 -11.29 3.32 6.71
N ASN A 155 -11.37 2.81 5.48
CA ASN A 155 -11.00 3.57 4.28
C ASN A 155 -11.93 4.77 4.09
N GLU A 156 -11.46 5.80 3.41
CA GLU A 156 -12.28 6.91 2.92
C GLU A 156 -13.47 6.39 2.09
N ASP A 157 -14.68 6.85 2.43
CA ASP A 157 -15.88 6.58 1.65
C ASP A 157 -15.87 7.46 0.39
N VAL A 158 -15.54 6.87 -0.75
CA VAL A 158 -15.58 7.57 -2.04
C VAL A 158 -16.88 7.23 -2.77
N ILE A 159 -17.83 8.17 -2.80
CA ILE A 159 -19.08 8.04 -3.54
C ILE A 159 -18.81 8.25 -5.03
N THR A 160 -18.87 7.18 -5.82
CA THR A 160 -18.68 7.25 -7.27
C THR A 160 -19.29 6.06 -8.01
N ASN A 161 -19.68 6.29 -9.26
CA ASN A 161 -20.20 5.27 -10.16
C ASN A 161 -19.17 4.18 -10.50
N ASN A 162 -17.86 4.50 -10.45
CA ASN A 162 -16.80 3.53 -10.67
C ASN A 162 -15.50 3.92 -9.95
N LEU A 163 -15.34 3.40 -8.73
CA LEU A 163 -14.19 3.72 -7.87
C LEU A 163 -12.86 3.36 -8.52
N PHE A 164 -12.80 2.27 -9.27
CA PHE A 164 -11.59 1.84 -9.95
C PHE A 164 -11.14 2.88 -10.99
N ILE A 165 -12.05 3.35 -11.84
CA ILE A 165 -11.72 4.36 -12.86
C ILE A 165 -11.39 5.71 -12.24
N GLU A 166 -12.18 6.17 -11.26
CA GLU A 166 -11.94 7.48 -10.63
C GLU A 166 -10.61 7.52 -9.87
N ARG A 167 -10.22 6.40 -9.23
CA ARG A 167 -8.87 6.27 -8.65
C ARG A 167 -7.81 6.45 -9.73
N GLU A 168 -7.88 5.76 -10.86
CA GLU A 168 -6.86 5.86 -11.90
C GLU A 168 -6.79 7.22 -12.59
N LYS A 169 -7.91 7.93 -12.72
CA LYS A 169 -7.96 9.33 -13.18
C LYS A 169 -7.17 10.27 -12.27
N ARG A 170 -7.19 10.01 -10.96
CA ARG A 170 -6.39 10.76 -9.98
C ARG A 170 -4.89 10.64 -10.27
N TYR A 171 -4.44 9.45 -10.63
CA TYR A 171 -3.03 9.11 -10.85
C TYR A 171 -2.44 9.61 -12.18
N ALA A 172 -3.23 9.68 -13.25
CA ALA A 172 -2.71 10.03 -14.56
C ALA A 172 -3.75 10.65 -15.49
N LYS A 173 -3.34 11.68 -16.25
CA LYS A 173 -4.13 12.25 -17.36
C LYS A 173 -4.53 11.18 -18.39
N PHE A 174 -3.61 10.25 -18.70
CA PHE A 174 -3.84 9.10 -19.59
C PHE A 174 -4.18 7.83 -18.80
N TRP A 175 -5.19 7.89 -17.93
CA TRP A 175 -5.60 6.82 -17.02
C TRP A 175 -5.85 5.46 -17.68
N LYS A 176 -6.28 5.43 -18.95
CA LYS A 176 -6.47 4.17 -19.70
C LYS A 176 -5.18 3.36 -19.86
N ILE A 177 -4.04 4.03 -20.10
CA ILE A 177 -2.73 3.36 -20.19
C ILE A 177 -2.36 2.76 -18.83
N ARG A 178 -2.64 3.51 -17.76
CA ARG A 178 -2.42 3.05 -16.39
C ARG A 178 -3.29 1.85 -16.04
N MET A 179 -4.55 1.80 -16.51
CA MET A 179 -5.39 0.60 -16.37
C MET A 179 -4.81 -0.62 -17.05
N LEU A 180 -4.28 -0.50 -18.28
CA LEU A 180 -3.62 -1.63 -18.96
C LEU A 180 -2.41 -2.11 -18.16
N LYS A 181 -1.62 -1.18 -17.60
CA LYS A 181 -0.53 -1.51 -16.67
C LYS A 181 -1.04 -2.23 -15.43
N ASN A 182 -2.14 -1.77 -14.82
CA ASN A 182 -2.71 -2.41 -13.64
C ASN A 182 -3.18 -3.84 -13.93
N VAL A 183 -3.71 -4.12 -15.13
CA VAL A 183 -4.05 -5.50 -15.52
C VAL A 183 -2.80 -6.38 -15.59
N ILE A 184 -1.70 -5.86 -16.14
CA ILE A 184 -0.41 -6.56 -16.13
C ILE A 184 0.05 -6.78 -14.68
N ASP A 185 -0.03 -5.75 -13.84
CA ASP A 185 0.38 -5.83 -12.43
C ASP A 185 -0.51 -6.81 -11.65
N ILE A 186 -1.83 -6.90 -11.93
CA ILE A 186 -2.75 -7.89 -11.36
C ILE A 186 -2.28 -9.32 -11.68
N TYR A 187 -1.96 -9.62 -12.94
CA TYR A 187 -1.48 -10.96 -13.30
C TYR A 187 -0.17 -11.33 -12.60
N ARG A 188 0.68 -10.34 -12.32
CA ARG A 188 1.98 -10.54 -11.67
C ARG A 188 1.81 -10.66 -10.17
N GLY A 189 1.20 -9.67 -9.52
CA GLY A 189 1.08 -9.56 -8.08
C GLY A 189 0.11 -10.55 -7.45
N LEU A 190 -0.96 -10.94 -8.15
CA LEU A 190 -1.88 -11.97 -7.67
C LEU A 190 -1.51 -13.39 -8.17
N ALA A 191 -0.47 -13.51 -9.00
CA ALA A 191 -0.04 -14.76 -9.63
C ALA A 191 -1.15 -15.53 -10.39
N ILE A 192 -2.17 -14.84 -10.88
CA ILE A 192 -3.34 -15.45 -11.52
C ILE A 192 -3.15 -15.70 -13.03
N LYS A 193 -3.92 -16.66 -13.57
CA LYS A 193 -4.00 -16.96 -15.01
C LYS A 193 -5.06 -16.08 -15.69
N TYR A 194 -5.05 -16.08 -17.03
CA TYR A 194 -6.10 -15.45 -17.83
C TYR A 194 -7.51 -15.94 -17.44
N SER A 195 -7.70 -17.25 -17.27
CA SER A 195 -8.97 -17.86 -16.86
C SER A 195 -9.48 -17.30 -15.53
N ASP A 196 -8.56 -17.12 -14.59
CA ASP A 196 -8.88 -16.69 -13.23
C ASP A 196 -9.32 -15.23 -13.24
N LEU A 197 -8.66 -14.36 -14.03
CA LEU A 197 -9.09 -12.97 -14.20
C LEU A 197 -10.52 -12.88 -14.75
N ILE A 198 -10.86 -13.70 -15.76
CA ILE A 198 -12.22 -13.75 -16.31
C ILE A 198 -13.22 -14.27 -15.27
N SER A 199 -12.82 -15.22 -14.43
CA SER A 199 -13.68 -15.75 -13.37
C SER A 199 -13.93 -14.74 -12.25
N ILE A 200 -12.90 -14.00 -11.83
CA ILE A 200 -12.98 -12.98 -10.77
C ILE A 200 -13.74 -11.75 -11.28
N TYR A 201 -13.55 -11.39 -12.55
CA TYR A 201 -14.15 -10.20 -13.16
C TYR A 201 -14.92 -10.54 -14.45
N PRO A 202 -16.09 -11.22 -14.38
CA PRO A 202 -16.80 -11.69 -15.58
C PRO A 202 -17.15 -10.58 -16.57
N TYR A 203 -17.38 -9.35 -16.10
CA TYR A 203 -17.70 -8.18 -16.94
C TYR A 203 -16.56 -7.76 -17.89
N VAL A 204 -15.31 -8.19 -17.64
CA VAL A 204 -14.19 -7.89 -18.54
C VAL A 204 -14.09 -8.87 -19.72
N LYS A 205 -14.88 -9.95 -19.75
CA LYS A 205 -14.83 -10.99 -20.78
C LYS A 205 -14.93 -10.46 -22.22
N LYS A 206 -15.68 -9.37 -22.43
CA LYS A 206 -15.78 -8.70 -23.74
C LYS A 206 -14.44 -8.15 -24.28
N TYR A 207 -13.42 -8.01 -23.42
CA TYR A 207 -12.07 -7.58 -23.79
C TYR A 207 -11.07 -8.74 -23.90
N GLY A 208 -11.53 -9.98 -24.03
CA GLY A 208 -10.72 -11.20 -23.90
C GLY A 208 -9.42 -11.22 -24.70
N ILE A 209 -9.43 -10.77 -25.97
CA ILE A 209 -8.22 -10.71 -26.81
C ILE A 209 -7.16 -9.79 -26.18
N ILE A 210 -7.54 -8.57 -25.80
CA ILE A 210 -6.63 -7.59 -25.18
C ILE A 210 -6.09 -8.15 -23.87
N LEU A 211 -6.96 -8.72 -23.03
CA LEU A 211 -6.57 -9.30 -21.74
C LEU A 211 -5.59 -10.46 -21.89
N TYR A 212 -5.80 -11.32 -22.88
CA TYR A 212 -4.87 -12.42 -23.17
C TYR A 212 -3.49 -11.91 -23.60
N PHE A 213 -3.43 -10.88 -24.45
CA PHE A 213 -2.15 -10.24 -24.78
C PHE A 213 -1.47 -9.63 -23.56
N LEU A 214 -2.22 -8.97 -22.66
CA LEU A 214 -1.67 -8.43 -21.42
C LEU A 214 -1.16 -9.55 -20.48
N TYR A 215 -1.79 -10.73 -20.48
CA TYR A 215 -1.31 -11.91 -19.78
C TYR A 215 0.01 -12.44 -20.36
N LEU A 216 0.17 -12.48 -21.69
CA LEU A 216 1.46 -12.86 -22.29
C LEU A 216 2.56 -11.87 -21.94
N LEU A 217 2.24 -10.57 -21.98
CA LEU A 217 3.17 -9.51 -21.54
C LEU A 217 3.55 -9.64 -20.08
N SER A 218 2.62 -10.05 -19.21
CA SER A 218 2.92 -10.27 -17.78
C SER A 218 3.89 -11.43 -17.58
N LYS A 219 3.76 -12.52 -18.36
CA LYS A 219 4.69 -13.65 -18.34
C LYS A 219 6.10 -13.26 -18.79
N VAL A 220 6.23 -12.46 -19.84
CA VAL A 220 7.54 -11.93 -20.29
C VAL A 220 8.20 -11.06 -19.22
N LYS A 221 7.41 -10.28 -18.48
CA LYS A 221 7.90 -9.46 -17.36
C LYS A 221 8.16 -10.23 -16.06
N GLY A 222 7.91 -11.55 -16.07
CA GLY A 222 7.96 -12.42 -14.90
C GLY A 222 6.77 -12.23 -13.97
N GLN A 223 6.26 -13.34 -13.44
CA GLN A 223 5.48 -13.31 -12.21
C GLN A 223 6.47 -13.09 -11.06
N ILE A 224 6.14 -12.19 -10.14
CA ILE A 224 7.04 -11.81 -9.05
C ILE A 224 6.70 -12.63 -7.82
#